data_AF-A0A7L0M7C6-F1
#
_entry.id   AF-A0A7L0M7C6-F1
#
_cell.length_a   1.000
_cell.length_b   1.000
_cell.length_c   1.000
_cell.angle_alpha   90.00
_cell.angle_beta   90.00
_cell.angle_gamma   90.00
#
_symmetry.space_group_name_H-M   'P 1'
#
loop_
_entity.id
_entity.type
_entity.pdbx_description
1 polymer ?
#
loop_
_entity_poly.entity_id
_entity_poly.type
_entity_poly.pdbx_seq_one_letter_code
_entity_poly.pdbx_strand_id
1 'polypeptide(L)'
;MEVFERRRLRVVLEVTGLERCYPEKVAGVLTAISTLLSDANAPFIFILAVDPSVIVPCLEQTGCMKGMADNGYLYLNRSISLPFSIPEMGARSRLQALD
;
A
#
# COMPACT_ATOMS: atom_id res chain seq x y z
N MET A 1 -21.78 14.19 -21.28
CA MET A 1 -20.97 13.06 -20.76
C MET A 1 -21.94 12.07 -20.15
N GLU A 2 -21.93 10.85 -20.66
CA GLU A 2 -23.01 9.86 -20.54
C GLU A 2 -23.24 9.44 -19.08
N VAL A 3 -24.50 9.56 -18.65
CA VAL A 3 -24.98 9.18 -17.33
C VAL A 3 -25.20 7.67 -17.35
N PHE A 4 -24.12 6.90 -17.24
CA PHE A 4 -24.16 5.45 -17.09
C PHE A 4 -24.53 5.13 -15.64
N GLU A 5 -25.83 5.05 -15.39
CA GLU A 5 -26.47 4.74 -14.09
C GLU A 5 -26.10 5.68 -12.93
N ARG A 6 -27.09 6.09 -12.12
CA ARG A 6 -26.89 6.86 -10.87
C ARG A 6 -26.22 6.02 -9.75
N ARG A 7 -25.34 5.08 -10.10
CA ARG A 7 -24.65 4.20 -9.15
C ARG A 7 -23.23 4.70 -8.91
N ARG A 8 -22.89 4.91 -7.64
CA ARG A 8 -21.51 5.20 -7.22
C ARG A 8 -20.67 3.94 -7.38
N LEU A 9 -19.94 3.83 -8.47
CA LEU A 9 -18.95 2.78 -8.68
C LEU A 9 -17.74 3.03 -7.78
N ARG A 10 -17.19 1.95 -7.21
CA ARG A 10 -15.92 1.97 -6.47
C ARG A 10 -14.98 0.97 -7.13
N VAL A 11 -13.75 1.38 -7.37
CA VAL A 11 -12.69 0.58 -7.95
C VAL A 11 -11.76 0.14 -6.83
N VAL A 12 -11.62 -1.16 -6.66
CA VAL A 12 -10.70 -1.77 -5.69
C VAL A 12 -9.47 -2.25 -6.45
N LEU A 13 -8.30 -1.78 -6.06
CA LEU A 13 -7.03 -2.19 -6.63
C LEU A 13 -6.15 -2.83 -5.57
N GLU A 14 -5.68 -4.04 -5.84
CA GLU A 14 -4.65 -4.69 -5.04
C GLU A 14 -3.28 -4.36 -5.64
N VAL A 15 -2.37 -3.85 -4.81
CA VAL A 15 -0.99 -3.54 -5.16
C VAL A 15 -0.10 -4.51 -4.40
N THR A 16 0.53 -5.42 -5.14
CA THR A 16 1.44 -6.45 -4.64
C THR A 16 2.75 -6.43 -5.41
N GLY A 17 3.76 -7.14 -4.91
CA GLY A 17 5.00 -7.33 -5.67
C GLY A 17 5.94 -6.13 -5.70
N LEU A 18 5.72 -5.11 -4.85
CA LEU A 18 6.58 -3.93 -4.80
C LEU A 18 8.01 -4.25 -4.38
N GLU A 19 8.24 -5.36 -3.68
CA GLU A 19 9.56 -5.86 -3.31
C GLU A 19 10.45 -6.23 -4.52
N ARG A 20 9.85 -6.42 -5.70
CA ARG A 20 10.56 -6.76 -6.95
C ARG A 20 10.88 -5.53 -7.79
N CYS A 21 10.37 -4.37 -7.39
CA CYS A 21 10.54 -3.14 -8.13
C CYS A 21 11.80 -2.39 -7.69
N TYR A 22 12.36 -1.62 -8.63
CA TYR A 22 13.39 -0.65 -8.29
C TYR A 22 12.84 0.42 -7.33
N PRO A 23 13.66 0.93 -6.40
CA PRO A 23 13.20 1.87 -5.38
C PRO A 23 12.44 3.09 -5.92
N GLU A 24 12.91 3.66 -7.03
CA GLU A 24 12.28 4.84 -7.65
C GLU A 24 10.86 4.53 -8.13
N LYS A 25 10.61 3.30 -8.60
CA LYS A 25 9.28 2.85 -9.02
C LYS A 25 8.36 2.68 -7.82
N VAL A 26 8.86 2.14 -6.71
CA VAL A 26 8.11 1.99 -5.47
C VAL A 26 7.61 3.35 -4.96
N ALA A 27 8.53 4.32 -4.86
CA ALA A 27 8.18 5.69 -4.48
C ALA A 27 7.16 6.32 -5.45
N GLY A 28 7.33 6.09 -6.76
CA GLY A 28 6.39 6.55 -7.79
C GLY A 28 4.98 5.97 -7.62
N VAL A 29 4.87 4.66 -7.33
CA VAL A 29 3.58 4.01 -7.09
C VAL A 29 2.90 4.57 -5.85
N LEU A 30 3.62 4.72 -4.74
CA LEU A 30 3.04 5.30 -3.51
C LEU A 30 2.60 6.74 -3.73
N THR A 31 3.38 7.54 -4.47
CA THR A 31 3.00 8.90 -4.85
C THR A 31 1.74 8.92 -5.73
N ALA A 32 1.63 7.99 -6.69
CA ALA A 32 0.45 7.87 -7.53
C ALA A 32 -0.80 7.49 -6.73
N ILE A 33 -0.67 6.55 -5.78
CA ILE A 33 -1.76 6.18 -4.85
C ILE A 33 -2.20 7.40 -4.04
N SER A 34 -1.27 8.12 -3.41
CA SER A 34 -1.60 9.35 -2.64
C SER A 34 -2.28 10.40 -3.51
N THR A 35 -1.88 10.53 -4.78
CA THR A 35 -2.50 11.47 -5.72
C THR A 35 -3.94 11.05 -6.05
N LEU A 36 -4.18 9.76 -6.30
CA LEU A 36 -5.52 9.23 -6.58
C LEU A 36 -6.46 9.28 -5.37
N LEU A 37 -5.91 9.21 -4.16
CA LEU A 37 -6.65 9.32 -2.89
C LEU A 37 -6.77 10.75 -2.36
N SER A 38 -6.24 11.75 -3.07
CA SER A 38 -6.24 13.15 -2.61
C SER A 38 -7.66 13.77 -2.55
N ASP A 39 -8.60 13.27 -3.36
CA ASP A 39 -10.01 13.65 -3.29
C ASP A 39 -10.76 12.72 -2.32
N ALA A 40 -11.43 13.30 -1.33
CA ALA A 40 -12.26 12.56 -0.37
C ALA A 40 -13.44 11.81 -1.01
N ASN A 41 -13.86 12.22 -2.23
CA ASN A 41 -14.89 11.55 -3.02
C ASN A 41 -14.31 10.60 -4.08
N ALA A 42 -13.00 10.39 -4.10
CA ALA A 42 -12.36 9.48 -5.03
C ALA A 42 -12.98 8.07 -4.95
N PRO A 43 -13.34 7.45 -6.08
CA PRO A 43 -13.95 6.12 -6.08
C PRO A 43 -12.92 4.99 -5.91
N PHE A 44 -11.72 5.27 -5.39
CA PHE A 44 -10.61 4.31 -5.37
C PHE A 44 -10.37 3.77 -3.97
N ILE A 45 -10.14 2.46 -3.89
CA ILE A 45 -9.69 1.76 -2.69
C ILE A 45 -8.43 0.98 -3.09
N PHE A 46 -7.32 1.27 -2.42
CA PHE A 46 -6.06 0.56 -2.62
C PHE A 46 -5.79 -0.38 -1.46
N ILE A 47 -5.53 -1.65 -1.77
CA ILE A 47 -5.03 -2.64 -0.81
C ILE A 47 -3.56 -2.83 -1.12
N LEU A 48 -2.70 -2.39 -0.20
CA LEU A 48 -1.25 -2.49 -0.34
C LEU A 48 -0.73 -3.71 0.42
N ALA A 49 -0.28 -4.73 -0.29
CA ALA A 49 0.35 -5.91 0.32
C ALA A 49 1.87 -5.80 0.17
N VAL A 50 2.53 -5.42 1.27
CA VAL A 50 3.99 -5.23 1.31
C VAL A 50 4.56 -5.75 2.62
N ASP A 51 5.81 -6.19 2.57
CA ASP A 51 6.61 -6.42 3.77
C ASP A 51 7.27 -5.10 4.21
N PRO A 52 6.93 -4.55 5.39
CA PRO A 52 7.54 -3.34 5.91
C PRO A 52 9.08 -3.45 6.03
N SER A 53 9.62 -4.64 6.30
CA SER A 53 11.07 -4.88 6.40
C SER A 53 11.80 -4.72 5.07
N VAL A 54 11.10 -4.84 3.94
CA VAL A 54 11.68 -4.64 2.60
C VAL A 54 11.39 -3.25 2.05
N ILE A 55 10.16 -2.78 2.20
CA ILE A 55 9.70 -1.53 1.59
C ILE A 55 10.29 -0.29 2.28
N VAL A 56 10.54 -0.35 3.60
CA VAL A 56 11.08 0.79 4.36
C VAL A 56 12.51 1.12 3.94
N PRO A 57 13.47 0.17 3.94
CA PRO A 57 14.82 0.44 3.45
C PRO A 57 14.83 0.90 1.98
N CYS A 58 13.94 0.35 1.17
CA CYS A 58 13.78 0.71 -0.23
C CYS A 58 13.40 2.20 -0.37
N LEU A 59 12.42 2.67 0.40
CA LEU A 59 11.99 4.08 0.39
C LEU A 59 13.08 5.03 0.93
N GLU A 60 13.79 4.61 1.98
CA GLU A 60 14.90 5.36 2.57
C GLU A 60 16.04 5.63 1.59
N GLN A 61 16.26 4.72 0.62
CA GLN A 61 17.28 4.88 -0.41
C GLN A 61 16.91 5.86 -1.53
N THR A 62 15.62 6.11 -1.78
CA THR A 62 15.17 6.90 -2.93
C THR A 62 15.35 8.41 -2.78
N GLY A 63 15.63 8.90 -1.57
CA GLY A 63 15.65 10.34 -1.27
C GLY A 63 14.31 11.06 -1.54
N CYS A 64 13.23 10.31 -1.83
CA CYS A 64 11.91 10.88 -2.15
C CYS A 64 11.20 11.43 -0.91
N MET A 65 11.74 11.19 0.28
CA MET A 65 11.13 11.52 1.57
C MET A 65 11.53 12.90 2.10
N LYS A 66 11.66 13.89 1.21
CA LYS A 66 11.95 15.28 1.58
C LYS A 66 10.93 15.78 2.61
N GLY A 67 11.40 16.08 3.83
CA GLY A 67 10.59 16.59 4.93
C GLY A 67 10.02 15.54 5.89
N MET A 68 10.33 14.25 5.71
CA MET A 68 9.87 13.15 6.57
C MET A 68 10.95 12.60 7.53
N ALA A 69 12.04 13.35 7.74
CA ALA A 69 13.20 12.94 8.55
C ALA A 69 13.85 11.61 8.11
N ASP A 70 13.80 11.31 6.81
CA ASP A 70 14.36 10.08 6.20
C ASP A 70 13.87 8.76 6.84
N ASN A 71 12.69 8.76 7.47
CA ASN A 71 12.12 7.57 8.09
C ASN A 71 10.99 6.99 7.23
N GLY A 72 11.23 5.80 6.65
CA GLY A 72 10.28 5.13 5.78
C GLY A 72 9.00 4.67 6.51
N TYR A 73 9.09 4.34 7.79
CA TYR A 73 7.91 4.00 8.60
C TYR A 73 6.98 5.20 8.79
N LEU A 74 7.52 6.39 9.04
CA LEU A 74 6.69 7.60 9.17
C LEU A 74 6.01 7.96 7.86
N TYR A 75 6.69 7.75 6.73
CA TYR A 75 6.10 7.91 5.40
C TYR A 75 4.90 6.97 5.19
N LEU A 76 5.08 5.68 5.47
CA LEU A 76 4.02 4.68 5.33
C LEU A 76 2.86 4.93 6.30
N ASN A 77 3.15 5.29 7.55
CA ASN A 77 2.12 5.55 8.55
C ASN A 77 1.23 6.76 8.21
N ARG A 78 1.74 7.74 7.45
CA ARG A 78 0.93 8.86 6.93
C ARG A 78 0.18 8.51 5.65
N SER A 79 0.71 7.57 4.86
CA SER A 79 0.15 7.19 3.56
C SER A 79 -0.91 6.10 3.66
N ILE A 80 -0.81 5.24 4.68
CA ILE A 80 -1.71 4.09 4.89
C ILE A 80 -2.88 4.51 5.77
N SER A 81 -4.11 4.38 5.25
CA SER A 81 -5.32 4.71 6.00
C SER A 81 -5.68 3.69 7.08
N LEU A 82 -5.42 2.40 6.82
CA LEU A 82 -5.74 1.31 7.74
C LEU A 82 -4.66 0.21 7.66
N PRO A 83 -3.71 0.17 8.62
CA PRO A 83 -2.72 -0.88 8.67
C PRO A 83 -3.34 -2.17 9.24
N PHE A 84 -3.05 -3.29 8.60
CA PHE A 84 -3.36 -4.62 9.13
C PHE A 84 -2.23 -5.59 8.75
N SER A 85 -2.02 -6.60 9.60
CA SER A 85 -1.08 -7.69 9.34
C SER A 85 -1.81 -9.02 9.43
N ILE A 86 -1.37 -9.98 8.62
CA ILE A 86 -1.81 -11.36 8.78
C ILE A 86 -1.10 -11.90 10.03
N PRO A 87 -1.83 -12.35 11.07
CA PRO A 87 -1.20 -12.91 12.25
C PRO A 87 -0.43 -14.18 11.89
N GLU A 88 0.62 -14.47 12.66
CA GLU A 88 1.32 -15.75 12.52
C GLU A 88 0.33 -16.92 12.65
N MET A 89 0.51 -17.94 11.81
CA MET A 89 -0.33 -19.12 11.84
C MET A 89 -0.16 -19.83 13.19
N GLY A 90 -1.25 -19.91 13.96
CA GLY A 90 -1.25 -20.58 15.25
C GLY A 90 -0.85 -22.05 15.12
N ALA A 91 -0.15 -22.59 16.13
CA ALA A 91 0.40 -23.95 16.10
C ALA A 91 -0.64 -25.04 15.76
N ARG A 92 -1.89 -24.88 16.21
CA ARG A 92 -2.99 -25.81 15.91
C ARG A 92 -3.42 -25.77 14.45
N SER A 93 -3.54 -24.57 13.88
CA SER A 93 -3.88 -24.37 12.46
C SER A 93 -2.75 -24.86 11.55
N ARG A 94 -1.50 -24.71 11.99
CA ARG A 94 -0.31 -25.20 11.28
C ARG A 94 -0.26 -26.72 11.19
N LEU A 95 -0.66 -27.43 12.25
CA LEU A 95 -0.77 -28.89 12.26
C LEU A 95 -1.84 -29.38 11.26
N GLN A 96 -2.99 -28.70 11.19
CA GLN A 96 -4.08 -29.07 10.27
C GLN A 96 -3.78 -28.79 8.78
N ALA A 97 -2.82 -27.91 8.47
CA ALA A 97 -2.41 -27.62 7.09
C ALA A 97 -1.35 -28.59 6.55
N LEU A 98 -0.83 -29.48 7.40
CA LEU A 98 0.19 -30.48 7.06
C LEU A 98 -0.42 -31.88 6.82
N ASP A 99 -1.71 -32.06 7.12
CA ASP A 99 -2.52 -33.26 6.81
C ASP A 99 -3.24 -33.10 5.46
#